data_AF-A0A5J4VCG2-F1
#
_entry.id   AF-A0A5J4VCG2-F1
#
_cell.length_a   1.000
_cell.length_b   1.000
_cell.length_c   1.000
_cell.angle_alpha   90.00
_cell.angle_beta   90.00
_cell.angle_gamma   90.00
#
_symmetry.space_group_name_H-M   'P 1'
#
loop_
_entity.id
_entity.type
_entity.pdbx_description
1 polymer ?
#
loop_
_entity_poly.entity_id
_entity_poly.type
_entity_poly.pdbx_seq_one_letter_code
_entity_poly.pdbx_strand_id
1 'polypeptide(L)'
;HGAFGIVYLVYNRKYGIVANKIILKKKYDNKEWEAAVNIHDKIQSCPFIMNHIHQQDADMCSILVTEYSNMNTLEIIANQPKLSLPIPILRALMKQILEGMRIFHEAGFVHRDIKCDNILLHNPPGSQIIHAKISEFGFAKKEDLIHEQTYFAGTLPYMGPELFILPLIVTQKVDIYALGITFYKLITHKYPVNEGNIKEQQN
;
A
#
# COMPACT_ATOMS: atom_id res chain seq x y z
N HIS A 1 -4.59 -8.99 -9.55
CA HIS A 1 -5.85 -8.77 -8.82
C HIS A 1 -5.55 -7.90 -7.62
N GLY A 2 -6.27 -6.79 -7.43
CA GLY A 2 -6.18 -5.98 -6.20
C GLY A 2 -7.24 -6.44 -5.20
N ALA A 3 -7.12 -6.06 -3.93
CA ALA A 3 -8.06 -6.48 -2.88
C ALA A 3 -9.52 -6.05 -3.16
N PHE A 4 -9.72 -4.99 -3.94
CA PHE A 4 -11.02 -4.36 -4.18
C PHE A 4 -11.51 -4.42 -5.63
N GLY A 5 -10.70 -4.92 -6.56
CA GLY A 5 -11.01 -4.82 -7.99
C GLY A 5 -10.05 -5.59 -8.91
N ILE A 6 -10.36 -5.56 -10.21
CA ILE A 6 -9.51 -6.15 -11.25
C ILE A 6 -8.69 -5.03 -11.89
N VAL A 7 -7.39 -5.26 -12.02
CA VAL A 7 -6.45 -4.29 -12.59
C VAL A 7 -6.07 -4.75 -14.00
N TYR A 8 -6.16 -3.83 -14.96
CA TYR A 8 -5.76 -4.04 -16.35
C TYR A 8 -4.67 -3.07 -16.75
N LEU A 9 -3.68 -3.55 -17.51
CA LEU A 9 -2.75 -2.69 -18.23
C LEU A 9 -3.45 -2.13 -19.47
N VAL A 10 -3.47 -0.82 -19.62
CA VAL A 10 -4.23 -0.13 -20.67
C VAL A 10 -3.36 0.92 -21.35
N TYR A 11 -3.51 1.06 -22.66
CA TYR A 11 -3.00 2.21 -23.39
C TYR A 11 -4.08 3.30 -23.44
N ASN A 12 -3.82 4.41 -22.74
CA ASN A 12 -4.65 5.60 -22.73
C ASN A 12 -4.08 6.65 -23.70
N ARG A 13 -4.93 7.25 -24.55
CA ARG A 13 -4.48 8.23 -25.57
C ARG A 13 -3.82 9.49 -25.00
N LYS A 14 -4.18 9.90 -23.79
CA LYS A 14 -3.65 11.10 -23.13
C LYS A 14 -2.45 10.79 -22.25
N TYR A 15 -2.48 9.66 -21.54
CA TYR A 15 -1.51 9.33 -20.49
C TYR A 15 -0.50 8.24 -20.89
N GLY A 16 -0.65 7.62 -22.06
CA GLY A 16 0.16 6.48 -22.47
C GLY A 16 -0.21 5.21 -21.71
N ILE A 17 0.80 4.42 -21.31
CA ILE A 17 0.59 3.16 -20.60
C ILE A 17 0.20 3.45 -19.13
N VAL A 18 -0.96 2.95 -18.73
CA VAL A 18 -1.54 3.15 -17.38
C VAL A 18 -2.10 1.84 -16.84
N ALA A 19 -2.37 1.80 -15.54
CA ALA A 19 -3.12 0.71 -14.92
C ALA A 19 -4.53 1.18 -14.56
N ASN A 20 -5.54 0.45 -15.01
CA ASN A 20 -6.94 0.70 -14.70
C ASN A 20 -7.43 -0.33 -13.69
N LYS A 21 -7.74 0.12 -12.47
CA LYS A 21 -8.39 -0.68 -11.43
C LYS A 21 -9.89 -0.49 -11.50
N ILE A 22 -10.61 -1.53 -11.90
CA ILE A 22 -12.06 -1.55 -12.02
C ILE A 22 -12.67 -2.08 -10.71
N ILE A 23 -13.47 -1.24 -10.07
CA ILE A 23 -14.11 -1.51 -8.76
C ILE A 23 -15.63 -1.45 -8.95
N LEU A 24 -16.35 -2.52 -8.59
CA LEU A 24 -17.82 -2.50 -8.64
C LEU A 24 -18.37 -1.45 -7.66
N LYS A 25 -19.38 -0.67 -8.04
CA LYS A 25 -19.90 0.42 -7.19
C LYS A 25 -20.28 -0.01 -5.77
N LYS A 26 -20.85 -1.21 -5.62
CA LYS A 26 -21.20 -1.79 -4.30
C LYS A 26 -20.02 -2.02 -3.36
N LYS A 27 -18.79 -2.03 -3.89
CA LYS A 27 -17.53 -2.20 -3.15
C LYS A 27 -16.67 -0.93 -3.17
N TYR A 28 -17.09 0.10 -3.91
CA TYR A 28 -16.31 1.31 -4.08
C TYR A 28 -16.49 2.21 -2.86
N ASP A 29 -15.36 2.64 -2.31
CA ASP A 29 -15.28 3.67 -1.28
C ASP A 29 -14.41 4.80 -1.83
N ASN A 30 -14.90 6.04 -1.76
CA ASN A 30 -14.21 7.21 -2.30
C ASN A 30 -12.94 7.56 -1.51
N LYS A 31 -12.72 6.95 -0.34
CA LYS A 31 -11.52 7.17 0.50
C LYS A 31 -10.21 6.94 -0.24
N GLU A 32 -10.16 5.94 -1.14
CA GLU A 32 -8.95 5.66 -1.92
C GLU A 32 -8.55 6.85 -2.80
N TRP A 33 -9.54 7.42 -3.50
CA TRP A 33 -9.34 8.59 -4.35
C TRP A 33 -9.09 9.86 -3.52
N GLU A 34 -9.83 10.07 -2.43
CA GLU A 34 -9.62 11.21 -1.53
C GLU A 34 -8.20 11.23 -0.98
N ALA A 35 -7.70 10.09 -0.47
CA ALA A 35 -6.35 9.97 0.03
C ALA A 35 -5.32 10.30 -1.07
N ALA A 36 -5.50 9.74 -2.26
CA ALA A 36 -4.56 9.95 -3.37
C ALA A 36 -4.48 11.41 -3.81
N VAL A 37 -5.62 12.11 -3.94
CA VAL A 37 -5.66 13.53 -4.30
C VAL A 37 -5.00 14.39 -3.21
N ASN A 38 -5.31 14.15 -1.93
CA ASN A 38 -4.73 14.93 -0.84
C ASN A 38 -3.21 14.75 -0.72
N ILE A 39 -2.71 13.54 -0.95
CA ILE A 39 -1.27 13.27 -0.96
C ILE A 39 -0.60 14.00 -2.13
N HIS A 40 -1.21 13.96 -3.32
CA HIS A 40 -0.69 14.62 -4.51
C HIS A 40 -0.67 16.16 -4.38
N ASP A 41 -1.74 16.75 -3.84
CA ASP A 41 -1.85 18.21 -3.66
C ASP A 41 -0.82 18.75 -2.68
N LYS A 42 -0.49 17.98 -1.63
CA LYS A 42 0.52 18.37 -0.65
C LYS A 42 1.95 18.22 -1.18
N ILE A 43 2.21 17.23 -2.03
CA ILE A 43 3.56 16.90 -2.52
C ILE A 43 3.51 16.60 -4.02
N GLN A 44 3.96 17.59 -4.80
CA GLN A 44 3.89 17.60 -6.28
C GLN A 44 4.49 16.37 -6.97
N SER A 45 5.46 15.67 -6.35
CA SER A 45 5.94 14.39 -6.87
C SER A 45 6.73 13.60 -5.82
N CYS A 46 6.22 12.42 -5.45
CA CYS A 46 6.97 11.41 -4.71
C CYS A 46 7.10 10.15 -5.57
N PRO A 47 8.33 9.70 -5.93
CA PRO A 47 8.51 8.50 -6.72
C PRO A 47 8.21 7.21 -5.95
N PHE A 48 7.97 7.29 -4.64
CA PHE A 48 7.75 6.14 -3.74
C PHE A 48 6.29 5.96 -3.32
N ILE A 49 5.37 6.74 -3.89
CA ILE A 49 3.93 6.57 -3.76
C ILE A 49 3.34 6.40 -5.16
N MET A 50 2.39 5.48 -5.29
CA MET A 50 1.66 5.24 -6.53
C MET A 50 0.88 6.49 -6.97
N ASN A 51 1.21 7.02 -8.14
CA ASN A 51 0.49 8.16 -8.68
C ASN A 51 -0.91 7.73 -9.19
N HIS A 52 -1.95 8.30 -8.60
CA HIS A 52 -3.32 8.18 -9.09
C HIS A 52 -3.62 9.34 -10.02
N ILE A 53 -3.86 9.04 -11.30
CA ILE A 53 -3.95 10.02 -12.36
C ILE A 53 -5.37 10.59 -12.45
N HIS A 54 -6.38 9.71 -12.40
CA HIS A 54 -7.78 10.09 -12.61
C HIS A 54 -8.74 9.02 -12.07
N GLN A 55 -9.90 9.45 -11.60
CA GLN A 55 -11.06 8.59 -11.36
C GLN A 55 -12.10 8.80 -12.46
N GLN A 56 -12.57 7.69 -13.03
CA GLN A 56 -13.69 7.67 -13.94
C GLN A 56 -14.84 6.87 -13.33
N ASP A 57 -15.99 7.51 -13.17
CA ASP A 57 -17.22 6.82 -12.79
C ASP A 57 -17.96 6.31 -14.02
N ALA A 58 -18.45 5.08 -13.94
CA ALA A 58 -19.36 4.45 -14.89
C ALA A 58 -20.61 3.94 -14.16
N ASP A 59 -21.58 3.39 -14.88
CA ASP A 59 -22.88 3.00 -14.30
C ASP A 59 -22.72 1.94 -13.21
N MET A 60 -21.96 0.88 -13.49
CA MET A 60 -21.83 -0.31 -12.62
C MET A 60 -20.51 -0.38 -11.86
N CYS A 61 -19.55 0.48 -12.20
CA CYS A 61 -18.21 0.48 -11.61
C CYS A 61 -17.62 1.89 -11.53
N SER A 62 -16.62 2.03 -10.67
CA SER A 62 -15.68 3.14 -10.67
C SER A 62 -14.32 2.61 -11.11
N ILE A 63 -13.63 3.39 -11.93
CA ILE A 63 -12.32 3.04 -12.49
C ILE A 63 -11.31 4.03 -11.93
N LEU A 64 -10.33 3.51 -11.19
CA LEU A 64 -9.17 4.28 -10.78
C LEU A 64 -8.06 4.07 -11.80
N VAL A 65 -7.60 5.16 -12.41
CA VAL A 65 -6.50 5.20 -13.38
C VAL A 65 -5.24 5.62 -12.64
N THR A 66 -4.23 4.75 -12.62
CA THR A 66 -2.94 5.00 -11.98
C THR A 66 -1.80 4.92 -13.00
N GLU A 67 -0.63 5.44 -12.64
CA GLU A 67 0.59 5.10 -13.39
C GLU A 67 0.84 3.58 -13.34
N TYR A 68 1.64 3.07 -14.27
CA TYR A 68 1.97 1.64 -14.36
C TYR A 68 3.34 1.32 -13.76
N SER A 69 3.37 0.36 -12.83
CA SER A 69 4.60 -0.25 -12.31
C SER A 69 4.93 -1.51 -13.10
N ASN A 70 6.08 -1.51 -13.79
CA ASN A 70 6.41 -2.47 -14.84
C ASN A 70 7.08 -3.77 -14.36
N MET A 71 7.19 -3.98 -13.05
CA MET A 71 7.71 -5.22 -12.49
C MET A 71 6.58 -6.01 -11.84
N ASN A 72 6.65 -6.20 -10.53
CA ASN A 72 5.61 -6.83 -9.73
C ASN A 72 5.62 -6.17 -8.35
N THR A 73 4.97 -6.75 -7.37
CA THR A 73 5.05 -6.29 -5.98
C THR A 73 6.34 -6.78 -5.33
N LEU A 74 6.66 -6.25 -4.15
CA LEU A 74 7.78 -6.69 -3.31
C LEU A 74 7.62 -8.16 -2.87
N GLU A 75 6.41 -8.72 -2.99
CA GLU A 75 6.07 -10.11 -2.65
C GLU A 75 6.88 -11.12 -3.47
N ILE A 76 7.28 -10.78 -4.72
CA ILE A 76 8.13 -11.66 -5.53
C ILE A 76 9.49 -11.92 -4.89
N ILE A 77 9.97 -11.00 -4.03
CA ILE A 77 11.22 -11.14 -3.31
C ILE A 77 10.95 -11.85 -1.98
N ALA A 78 9.90 -11.42 -1.26
CA ALA A 78 9.55 -11.98 0.04
C ALA A 78 9.27 -13.49 -0.02
N ASN A 79 8.67 -14.00 -1.11
CA ASN A 79 8.32 -15.41 -1.27
C ASN A 79 9.42 -16.26 -1.95
N GLN A 80 10.67 -15.79 -1.99
CA GLN A 80 11.79 -16.52 -2.57
C GLN A 80 12.87 -16.81 -1.52
N PRO A 81 12.73 -17.87 -0.70
CA PRO A 81 13.67 -18.18 0.39
C PRO A 81 15.13 -18.39 -0.04
N LYS A 82 15.37 -18.66 -1.33
CA LYS A 82 16.71 -18.82 -1.90
C LYS A 82 17.33 -17.50 -2.35
N LEU A 83 16.55 -16.41 -2.39
CA LEU A 83 16.99 -15.10 -2.84
C LEU A 83 17.37 -14.25 -1.62
N SER A 84 18.67 -14.07 -1.39
CA SER A 84 19.15 -13.08 -0.42
C SER A 84 19.54 -11.80 -1.16
N LEU A 85 18.92 -10.68 -0.78
CA LEU A 85 19.31 -9.39 -1.32
C LEU A 85 20.60 -8.88 -0.64
N PRO A 86 21.57 -8.35 -1.41
CA PRO A 86 22.67 -7.59 -0.84
C PRO A 86 22.15 -6.48 0.09
N ILE A 87 22.79 -6.33 1.26
CA ILE A 87 22.42 -5.33 2.27
C ILE A 87 22.24 -3.90 1.69
N PRO A 88 23.07 -3.42 0.73
CA PRO A 88 22.84 -2.11 0.13
C PRO A 88 21.50 -1.99 -0.62
N ILE A 89 21.07 -3.05 -1.31
CA ILE A 89 19.79 -3.08 -2.05
C ILE A 89 18.64 -3.09 -1.06
N LEU A 90 18.71 -3.94 -0.04
CA LEU A 90 17.71 -4.01 1.02
C LEU A 90 17.53 -2.64 1.71
N ARG A 91 18.64 -2.00 2.09
CA ARG A 91 18.63 -0.67 2.71
C ARG A 91 18.03 0.38 1.79
N ALA A 92 18.34 0.33 0.50
CA ALA A 92 17.76 1.24 -0.48
C ALA A 92 16.24 1.07 -0.57
N LEU A 93 15.73 -0.16 -0.70
CA LEU A 93 14.29 -0.46 -0.73
C LEU A 93 13.60 0.03 0.55
N MET A 94 14.12 -0.31 1.72
CA MET A 94 13.56 0.12 3.01
C MET A 94 13.50 1.65 3.12
N LYS A 95 14.56 2.36 2.70
CA LYS A 95 14.59 3.82 2.71
C LYS A 95 13.54 4.44 1.80
N GLN A 96 13.36 3.91 0.59
CA GLN A 96 12.33 4.38 -0.34
C GLN A 96 10.92 4.19 0.24
N ILE A 97 10.65 3.02 0.81
CA ILE A 97 9.35 2.70 1.42
C ILE A 97 9.08 3.62 2.64
N LEU A 98 10.07 3.83 3.51
CA LEU A 98 9.95 4.73 4.65
C LEU A 98 9.70 6.18 4.21
N GLU A 99 10.37 6.62 3.15
CA GLU A 99 10.17 7.97 2.62
C GLU A 99 8.77 8.15 2.01
N GLY A 100 8.27 7.16 1.28
CA GLY A 100 6.88 7.14 0.82
C GLY A 100 5.90 7.17 2.00
N MET A 101 6.17 6.41 3.07
CA MET A 101 5.30 6.39 4.25
C MET A 101 5.29 7.73 4.99
N ARG A 102 6.46 8.36 5.16
CA ARG A 102 6.58 9.70 5.77
C ARG A 102 5.64 10.70 5.07
N ILE A 103 5.64 10.68 3.73
CA ILE A 103 4.81 11.56 2.91
C ILE A 103 3.31 11.23 3.08
N PHE A 104 2.96 9.95 3.10
CA PHE A 104 1.59 9.49 3.34
C PHE A 104 1.06 9.98 4.70
N HIS A 105 1.90 9.89 5.73
CA HIS A 105 1.63 10.33 7.10
C HIS A 105 1.56 11.87 7.23
N GLU A 106 2.44 12.61 6.57
CA GLU A 106 2.38 14.10 6.51
C GLU A 106 1.13 14.60 5.80
N ALA A 107 0.57 13.80 4.89
CA ALA A 107 -0.74 14.09 4.32
C ALA A 107 -1.89 13.99 5.35
N GLY A 108 -1.64 13.38 6.51
CA GLY A 108 -2.61 13.19 7.60
C GLY A 108 -3.38 11.87 7.49
N PHE A 109 -2.90 10.94 6.68
CA PHE A 109 -3.56 9.66 6.43
C PHE A 109 -2.80 8.49 7.07
N VAL A 110 -3.55 7.46 7.42
CA VAL A 110 -3.08 6.13 7.83
C VAL A 110 -3.45 5.15 6.72
N HIS A 111 -2.50 4.34 6.25
CA HIS A 111 -2.71 3.42 5.13
C HIS A 111 -3.47 2.15 5.53
N ARG A 112 -3.12 1.56 6.68
CA ARG A 112 -3.76 0.39 7.32
C ARG A 112 -3.65 -0.96 6.61
N ASP A 113 -2.89 -1.07 5.53
CA ASP A 113 -2.69 -2.34 4.82
C ASP A 113 -1.31 -2.40 4.16
N ILE A 114 -0.29 -1.99 4.88
CA ILE A 114 1.08 -2.07 4.41
C ILE A 114 1.56 -3.52 4.48
N LYS A 115 1.97 -4.03 3.31
CA LYS A 115 2.50 -5.38 3.11
C LYS A 115 3.25 -5.41 1.79
N CYS A 116 4.02 -6.48 1.58
CA CYS A 116 4.77 -6.69 0.35
C CYS A 116 3.90 -6.65 -0.92
N ASP A 117 2.67 -7.17 -0.87
CA ASP A 117 1.70 -7.12 -1.98
C ASP A 117 1.27 -5.70 -2.38
N ASN A 118 1.30 -4.76 -1.43
CA ASN A 118 0.87 -3.39 -1.66
C ASN A 118 2.06 -2.44 -1.91
N ILE A 119 3.27 -2.98 -2.08
CA ILE A 119 4.47 -2.22 -2.48
C ILE A 119 4.88 -2.68 -3.86
N LEU A 120 4.63 -1.85 -4.86
CA LEU A 120 4.96 -2.12 -6.26
C LEU A 120 6.41 -1.77 -6.57
N LEU A 121 7.04 -2.56 -7.42
CA LEU A 121 8.37 -2.31 -7.96
C LEU A 121 8.24 -1.76 -9.38
N HIS A 122 9.00 -0.70 -9.66
CA HIS A 122 9.06 -0.08 -10.96
C HIS A 122 10.52 0.21 -11.31
N ASN A 123 10.94 -0.18 -12.51
CA ASN A 123 12.23 0.20 -13.07
C ASN A 123 12.01 1.20 -14.21
N PRO A 124 12.29 2.50 -14.00
CA PRO A 124 12.15 3.50 -15.04
C PRO A 124 13.02 3.14 -16.27
N PRO A 125 12.54 3.36 -17.51
CA PRO A 125 13.34 3.11 -18.70
C PRO A 125 14.69 3.85 -18.65
N GLY A 126 15.79 3.13 -18.89
CA GLY A 126 17.15 3.69 -18.82
C GLY A 126 17.70 3.90 -17.41
N SER A 127 16.94 3.57 -16.35
CA SER A 127 17.40 3.60 -14.96
C SER A 127 18.05 2.28 -14.55
N GLN A 128 19.02 2.36 -13.65
CA GLN A 128 19.56 1.21 -12.91
C GLN A 128 18.98 1.12 -11.49
N ILE A 129 18.10 2.06 -11.13
CA ILE A 129 17.49 2.18 -9.81
C ILE A 129 16.04 1.70 -9.90
N ILE A 130 15.73 0.68 -9.10
CA ILE A 130 14.36 0.22 -8.86
C ILE A 130 13.71 1.14 -7.83
N HIS A 131 12.48 1.58 -8.12
CA HIS A 131 11.62 2.31 -7.20
C HIS A 131 10.61 1.37 -6.55
N ALA A 132 10.54 1.41 -5.23
CA ALA A 132 9.48 0.82 -4.43
C ALA A 132 8.38 1.87 -4.19
N LYS A 133 7.15 1.55 -4.61
CA LYS A 133 5.99 2.45 -4.58
C LYS A 133 4.90 1.89 -3.69
N ILE A 134 4.50 2.63 -2.65
CA ILE A 134 3.33 2.30 -1.84
C ILE A 134 2.07 2.46 -2.70
N SER A 135 1.20 1.45 -2.68
CA SER A 135 -0.02 1.36 -3.50
C SER A 135 -1.19 0.82 -2.68
N GLU A 136 -2.39 0.78 -3.28
CA GLU A 136 -3.61 0.24 -2.67
C GLU A 136 -4.12 1.02 -1.44
N PHE A 137 -4.65 2.22 -1.69
CA PHE A 137 -5.15 3.10 -0.63
C PHE A 137 -6.61 2.80 -0.26
N GLY A 138 -7.14 1.63 -0.64
CA GLY A 138 -8.54 1.24 -0.39
C GLY A 138 -8.92 1.18 1.10
N PHE A 139 -7.93 1.01 1.98
CA PHE A 139 -8.13 1.11 3.42
C PHE A 139 -7.62 2.43 4.02
N ALA A 140 -7.16 3.39 3.23
CA ALA A 140 -6.67 4.65 3.77
C ALA A 140 -7.78 5.41 4.50
N LYS A 141 -7.43 6.09 5.59
CA LYS A 141 -8.31 7.06 6.26
C LYS A 141 -7.48 8.17 6.88
N LYS A 142 -8.10 9.33 7.13
CA LYS A 142 -7.48 10.35 7.97
C LYS A 142 -7.26 9.79 9.36
N GLU A 143 -6.15 10.18 9.97
CA GLU A 143 -5.85 9.81 11.36
C GLU A 143 -6.98 10.31 12.27
N ASP A 144 -7.52 9.39 13.06
CA ASP A 144 -8.75 9.58 13.83
C ASP A 144 -8.44 9.40 15.30
N LEU A 145 -8.09 10.51 15.96
CA LEU A 145 -7.72 10.56 17.38
C LEU A 145 -8.94 10.51 18.31
N ILE A 146 -10.15 10.65 17.77
CA ILE A 146 -11.40 10.75 18.53
C ILE A 146 -12.27 9.49 18.46
N HIS A 147 -11.83 8.47 17.72
CA HIS A 147 -12.42 7.11 17.70
C HIS A 147 -13.84 7.02 17.12
N GLU A 148 -14.29 8.01 16.34
CA GLU A 148 -15.68 8.05 15.87
C GLU A 148 -15.94 7.09 14.69
N GLN A 149 -14.92 6.68 13.94
CA GLN A 149 -15.06 5.86 12.73
C GLN A 149 -13.96 4.81 12.55
N THR A 150 -13.60 4.08 13.61
CA THR A 150 -12.62 3.00 13.52
C THR A 150 -13.32 1.66 13.28
N TYR A 151 -13.12 1.11 12.07
CA TYR A 151 -13.48 -0.26 11.73
C TYR A 151 -12.21 -1.08 11.55
N PHE A 152 -12.31 -2.36 11.90
CA PHE A 152 -11.24 -3.34 11.72
C PHE A 152 -10.97 -3.53 10.22
N ALA A 153 -9.72 -3.32 9.80
CA ALA A 153 -9.30 -3.39 8.39
C ALA A 153 -7.79 -3.65 8.30
N GLY A 154 -7.38 -4.27 7.18
CA GLY A 154 -5.99 -4.63 6.88
C GLY A 154 -5.77 -6.14 6.78
N THR A 155 -4.51 -6.57 6.69
CA THR A 155 -4.13 -7.97 6.56
C THR A 155 -3.55 -8.51 7.85
N LEU A 156 -4.20 -9.55 8.40
CA LEU A 156 -4.02 -10.05 9.76
C LEU A 156 -2.54 -10.16 10.24
N PRO A 157 -1.59 -10.81 9.53
CA PRO A 157 -0.21 -10.95 10.00
C PRO A 157 0.57 -9.64 10.12
N TYR A 158 0.07 -8.54 9.54
CA TYR A 158 0.70 -7.21 9.56
C TYR A 158 0.10 -6.27 10.61
N MET A 159 -0.98 -6.68 11.28
CA MET A 159 -1.69 -5.85 12.25
C MET A 159 -0.96 -5.81 13.59
N GLY A 160 -0.80 -4.60 14.12
CA GLY A 160 -0.28 -4.37 15.46
C GLY A 160 -1.27 -4.79 16.55
N PRO A 161 -0.78 -5.15 17.76
CA PRO A 161 -1.60 -5.59 18.88
C PRO A 161 -2.69 -4.58 19.26
N GLU A 162 -2.42 -3.28 19.10
CA GLU A 162 -3.37 -2.20 19.40
C GLU A 162 -4.65 -2.26 18.57
N LEU A 163 -4.63 -2.88 17.39
CA LEU A 163 -5.81 -3.05 16.53
C LEU A 163 -6.80 -4.11 17.05
N PHE A 164 -6.40 -4.86 18.09
CA PHE A 164 -7.21 -5.91 18.69
C PHE A 164 -7.72 -5.56 20.09
N ILE A 165 -7.43 -4.34 20.58
CA ILE A 165 -7.84 -3.83 21.89
C ILE A 165 -8.96 -2.81 21.69
N LEU A 166 -9.97 -2.83 22.58
CA LEU A 166 -11.06 -1.86 22.58
C LEU A 166 -10.85 -0.78 23.66
N PRO A 167 -11.12 0.51 23.36
CA PRO A 167 -11.61 1.04 22.08
C PRO A 167 -10.54 0.97 20.98
N LEU A 168 -10.96 0.75 19.73
CA LEU A 168 -10.04 0.61 18.60
C LEU A 168 -9.38 1.95 18.27
N ILE A 169 -8.08 2.06 18.54
CA ILE A 169 -7.27 3.26 18.29
C ILE A 169 -6.46 3.08 17.01
N VAL A 170 -6.72 3.91 16.01
CA VAL A 170 -6.02 3.85 14.72
C VAL A 170 -5.21 5.13 14.54
N THR A 171 -3.91 5.00 14.78
CA THR A 171 -2.92 6.07 14.53
C THR A 171 -1.97 5.67 13.41
N GLN A 172 -1.13 6.58 12.97
CA GLN A 172 -0.04 6.30 12.02
C GLN A 172 0.91 5.19 12.51
N LYS A 173 0.95 4.90 13.81
CA LYS A 173 1.81 3.85 14.40
C LYS A 173 1.47 2.44 13.90
N VAL A 174 0.22 2.20 13.49
CA VAL A 174 -0.19 0.89 12.95
C VAL A 174 0.55 0.59 11.63
N ASP A 175 0.82 1.60 10.81
CA ASP A 175 1.60 1.44 9.58
C ASP A 175 3.08 1.20 9.88
N ILE A 176 3.62 1.79 10.95
CA ILE A 176 5.00 1.56 11.39
C ILE A 176 5.18 0.11 11.86
N TYR A 177 4.21 -0.45 12.57
CA TYR A 177 4.19 -1.87 12.93
C TYR A 177 4.19 -2.73 11.66
N ALA A 178 3.26 -2.47 10.74
CA ALA A 178 3.12 -3.21 9.48
C ALA A 178 4.39 -3.13 8.60
N LEU A 179 5.10 -2.00 8.60
CA LEU A 179 6.41 -1.86 7.96
C LEU A 179 7.47 -2.75 8.61
N GLY A 180 7.48 -2.85 9.94
CA GLY A 180 8.35 -3.78 10.67
C GLY A 180 8.15 -5.22 10.21
N ILE A 181 6.88 -5.66 10.11
CA ILE A 181 6.54 -6.99 9.59
C ILE A 181 6.95 -7.16 8.13
N THR A 182 6.71 -6.15 7.30
CA THR A 182 7.09 -6.14 5.88
C THR A 182 8.60 -6.31 5.70
N PHE A 183 9.40 -5.57 6.45
CA PHE A 183 10.86 -5.67 6.40
C PHE A 183 11.37 -6.99 6.98
N TYR A 184 10.77 -7.46 8.07
CA TYR A 184 11.08 -8.78 8.62
C TYR A 184 10.82 -9.89 7.60
N LYS A 185 9.66 -9.88 6.95
CA LYS A 185 9.31 -10.85 5.90
C LYS A 185 10.25 -10.75 4.71
N LEU A 186 10.64 -9.55 4.31
CA LEU A 186 11.58 -9.34 3.21
C LEU A 186 12.97 -9.91 3.49
N ILE A 187 13.41 -9.88 4.75
CA ILE A 187 14.74 -10.35 5.18
C ILE A 187 14.75 -11.86 5.45
N THR A 188 13.69 -12.38 6.08
CA THR A 188 13.65 -13.74 6.62
C THR A 188 12.80 -14.70 5.79
N HIS A 189 12.02 -14.18 4.85
CA HIS A 189 11.01 -14.92 4.06
C HIS A 189 9.94 -15.59 4.92
N LYS A 190 9.77 -15.14 6.17
CA LYS A 190 8.82 -15.65 7.14
C LYS A 190 8.11 -14.50 7.84
N TYR A 191 6.94 -14.78 8.40
CA TYR A 191 6.32 -13.87 9.34
C TYR A 191 6.96 -14.04 10.73
N PRO A 192 7.11 -12.96 11.52
CA PRO A 192 7.63 -13.07 12.88
C PRO A 192 6.63 -13.80 13.79
N VAL A 193 5.33 -13.63 13.52
CA VAL A 193 4.21 -14.37 14.11
C VAL A 193 3.28 -14.76 12.95
N ASN A 194 2.95 -16.04 12.82
CA ASN A 194 2.11 -16.56 11.72
C ASN A 194 0.90 -17.32 12.27
N GLU A 195 0.10 -16.61 13.04
CA GLU A 195 -1.05 -17.21 13.70
C GLU A 195 -2.31 -17.10 12.82
N GLY A 196 -3.14 -18.13 12.88
CA GLY A 196 -4.18 -18.37 11.87
C GLY A 196 -5.45 -17.55 12.09
N ASN A 197 -5.59 -16.90 13.25
CA ASN A 197 -6.79 -16.14 13.59
C ASN A 197 -6.51 -15.02 14.62
N ILE A 198 -7.49 -14.13 14.74
CA ILE A 198 -7.46 -12.95 15.60
C ILE A 198 -7.17 -13.29 17.08
N LYS A 199 -7.69 -14.41 17.60
CA LYS A 199 -7.54 -14.77 19.02
C LYS A 199 -6.14 -15.22 19.36
N GLU A 200 -5.50 -15.91 18.43
CA GLU A 200 -4.11 -16.32 18.59
C GLU A 200 -3.25 -15.06 18.64
N GLN A 201 -3.41 -14.16 17.65
CA GLN A 201 -2.55 -12.98 17.49
C GLN A 201 -2.68 -11.91 18.59
N GLN A 202 -3.66 -12.07 19.49
CA GLN A 202 -3.83 -11.24 20.69
C GLN A 202 -2.92 -11.64 21.86
N ASN A 203 -2.33 -12.85 21.84
CA ASN A 203 -1.50 -13.39 22.94
C ASN A 203 0.00 -13.11 22.72
#